data_AF-A0A5C6CRI0-F1
#
_entry.id   AF-A0A5C6CRI0-F1
#
_cell.length_a   1.000
_cell.length_b   1.000
_cell.length_c   1.000
_cell.angle_alpha   90.00
_cell.angle_beta   90.00
_cell.angle_gamma   90.00
#
_symmetry.space_group_name_H-M   'P 1'
#
loop_
_entity.id
_entity.type
_entity.pdbx_description
1 polymer ?
#
loop_
_entity_poly.entity_id
_entity_poly.type
_entity_poly.pdbx_seq_one_letter_code
_entity_poly.pdbx_strand_id
1 'polypeptide(L)'
;MDGSLALLGTTGSLVGLGLLESYFHRRKLATIPTRIHVNGTRGKSSVTRLIAAGLRASGKRTCAKTTGTLARMILPDGAEYPVFRPARANVIEQIRIVRAAAELESEALVIECMALIPYLQWLCEFMLVHATHSVITNARADHLDVMGPGENDVAWALLGMVPNDGKLYTAERRHLDAFRKVCDDRKSELITVGEDEVNAIQPLDLAQFPYIEHAENVALALRVLSDLGVDRATALQGMWSASPDPGIMTVAELDFFGREIVFVNGFAANDPESTERIWNMACDRYPSVGKRIMIFNCRFDRPDRSRQLAECCAAWRPADHYVLIGSGTYIFAKHAINAGLDSRKLVMAEGDGAPEIFEKVVSLSGRSSLVMGMANIGGAGLDVVRYFRNRGIVDEKAF
;
A
#
# COMPACT_ATOMS: atom_id res chain seq x y z
N MET A 1 3.21 -34.83 -40.38
CA MET A 1 2.67 -34.79 -39.00
C MET A 1 1.29 -34.19 -39.09
N ASP A 2 0.26 -34.95 -38.73
CA ASP A 2 -1.11 -34.43 -38.68
C ASP A 2 -1.19 -33.30 -37.66
N GLY A 3 -1.78 -32.16 -38.04
CA GLY A 3 -1.88 -30.98 -37.17
C GLY A 3 -2.51 -31.30 -35.81
N SER A 4 -3.39 -32.29 -35.75
CA SER A 4 -4.00 -32.80 -34.51
C SER A 4 -3.00 -33.46 -33.57
N LEU A 5 -2.04 -34.24 -34.08
CA LEU A 5 -0.99 -34.87 -33.26
C LEU A 5 -0.01 -33.82 -32.73
N ALA A 6 0.32 -32.81 -33.54
CA ALA A 6 1.16 -31.70 -33.10
C ALA A 6 0.47 -30.87 -32.00
N LEU A 7 -0.83 -30.57 -32.14
CA LEU A 7 -1.60 -29.86 -31.14
C LEU A 7 -1.73 -30.66 -29.83
N LEU A 8 -2.04 -31.95 -29.91
CA LEU A 8 -2.13 -32.82 -28.73
C LEU A 8 -0.78 -32.96 -28.02
N GLY A 9 0.31 -33.16 -28.77
CA GLY A 9 1.66 -33.25 -28.22
C GLY A 9 2.12 -31.98 -27.53
N THR A 10 1.89 -30.82 -28.15
CA THR A 10 2.24 -29.51 -27.57
C THR A 10 1.39 -29.18 -26.35
N THR A 11 0.07 -29.39 -26.43
CA THR A 11 -0.84 -29.17 -25.29
C THR A 11 -0.50 -30.09 -24.12
N GLY A 12 -0.29 -31.39 -24.38
CA GLY A 12 0.10 -32.36 -23.35
C GLY A 12 1.44 -32.00 -22.69
N SER A 13 2.41 -31.52 -23.49
CA SER A 13 3.70 -31.05 -22.97
C SER A 13 3.55 -29.82 -22.07
N LEU A 14 2.76 -28.83 -22.48
CA LEU A 14 2.51 -27.63 -21.67
C LEU A 14 1.78 -27.96 -20.36
N VAL A 15 0.78 -28.83 -20.39
CA VAL A 15 0.09 -29.31 -19.19
C VAL A 15 1.07 -30.05 -18.28
N GLY A 16 1.89 -30.95 -18.83
CA GLY A 16 2.91 -31.67 -18.07
C GLY A 16 3.91 -30.74 -17.39
N LEU A 17 4.41 -29.72 -18.10
CA LEU A 17 5.31 -28.72 -17.55
C LEU A 17 4.64 -27.89 -16.44
N GLY A 18 3.38 -27.48 -16.62
CA GLY A 18 2.63 -26.75 -15.61
C GLY A 18 2.37 -27.56 -14.34
N LEU A 19 2.08 -28.86 -14.47
CA LEU A 19 1.95 -29.78 -13.34
C LEU A 19 3.27 -29.95 -12.59
N LEU A 20 4.39 -30.09 -13.32
CA LEU A 20 5.72 -30.16 -12.73
C LEU A 20 6.09 -28.88 -11.98
N GLU A 21 5.86 -27.71 -12.57
CA GLU A 21 6.08 -26.43 -11.90
C GLU A 21 5.24 -26.32 -10.62
N SER A 22 3.95 -26.64 -10.68
CA SER A 22 3.06 -26.63 -9.52
C SER A 22 3.54 -27.59 -8.42
N TYR A 23 4.01 -28.78 -8.79
CA TYR A 23 4.56 -29.75 -7.85
C TYR A 23 5.81 -29.21 -7.14
N PHE A 24 6.78 -28.67 -7.90
CA PHE A 24 7.99 -28.10 -7.30
C PHE A 24 7.70 -26.86 -6.46
N HIS A 25 6.75 -26.02 -6.87
CA HIS A 25 6.30 -24.87 -6.08
C HIS A 25 5.69 -25.30 -4.75
N ARG A 26 4.79 -26.29 -4.75
CA ARG A 26 4.20 -26.86 -3.52
C ARG A 26 5.25 -27.44 -2.57
N ARG A 27 6.30 -28.09 -3.11
CA ARG A 27 7.41 -28.57 -2.28
C ARG A 27 8.16 -27.43 -1.58
N LYS A 28 8.35 -26.29 -2.25
CA LYS A 28 8.97 -25.09 -1.64
C LYS A 28 8.06 -24.44 -0.60
N LEU A 29 6.76 -24.40 -0.84
CA LEU A 29 5.80 -23.93 0.17
C LEU A 29 5.86 -24.79 1.44
N ALA A 30 5.99 -26.12 1.29
CA ALA A 30 6.06 -27.05 2.41
C ALA A 30 7.32 -26.86 3.28
N THR A 31 8.40 -26.25 2.78
CA THR A 31 9.59 -25.95 3.58
C THR A 31 9.45 -24.67 4.41
N ILE A 32 8.43 -23.84 4.16
CA ILE A 32 8.18 -22.59 4.89
C ILE A 32 6.95 -22.82 5.79
N PRO A 33 7.11 -23.18 7.07
CA PRO A 33 6.00 -23.63 7.91
C PRO A 33 4.98 -22.51 8.18
N THR A 34 5.43 -21.27 8.37
CA THR A 34 4.54 -20.12 8.60
C THR A 34 4.39 -19.30 7.33
N ARG A 35 3.20 -19.28 6.74
CA ARG A 35 2.90 -18.48 5.55
C ARG A 35 1.74 -17.57 5.86
N ILE A 36 1.98 -16.26 5.80
CA ILE A 36 1.03 -15.23 6.18
C ILE A 36 0.64 -14.43 4.94
N HIS A 37 -0.62 -14.50 4.51
CA HIS A 37 -1.11 -13.77 3.34
C HIS A 37 -1.89 -12.55 3.80
N VAL A 38 -1.42 -11.35 3.47
CA VAL A 38 -1.98 -10.08 3.93
C VAL A 38 -2.69 -9.36 2.79
N ASN A 39 -3.93 -8.97 3.00
CA ASN A 39 -4.76 -8.27 2.01
C ASN A 39 -5.65 -7.24 2.70
N GLY A 40 -6.52 -6.60 1.92
CA GLY A 40 -7.40 -5.52 2.36
C GLY A 40 -7.23 -4.28 1.50
N THR A 41 -8.07 -3.29 1.70
CA THR A 41 -8.01 -2.08 0.85
C THR A 41 -6.89 -1.13 1.30
N ARG A 42 -6.76 -0.88 2.61
CA ARG A 42 -5.75 0.02 3.18
C ARG A 42 -4.89 -0.68 4.24
N GLY A 43 -3.63 -0.27 4.41
CA GLY A 43 -2.75 -0.77 5.48
C GLY A 43 -2.02 -2.09 5.21
N LYS A 44 -2.23 -2.74 4.05
CA LYS A 44 -1.59 -4.02 3.69
C LYS A 44 -0.07 -4.02 3.88
N SER A 45 0.62 -3.05 3.28
CA SER A 45 2.09 -2.99 3.30
C SER A 45 2.63 -2.71 4.70
N SER A 46 1.94 -1.84 5.46
CA SER A 46 2.26 -1.58 6.87
C SER A 46 2.14 -2.87 7.69
N VAL A 47 0.96 -3.51 7.70
CA VAL A 47 0.72 -4.74 8.47
C VAL A 47 1.69 -5.87 8.06
N THR A 48 1.99 -5.99 6.76
CA THR A 48 3.00 -6.95 6.26
C THR A 48 4.38 -6.68 6.86
N ARG A 49 4.82 -5.41 6.90
CA ARG A 49 6.10 -5.01 7.49
C ARG A 49 6.12 -5.23 9.00
N LEU A 50 5.05 -4.85 9.71
CA LEU A 50 4.92 -5.00 11.16
C LEU A 50 4.96 -6.46 11.60
N ILE A 51 4.17 -7.34 10.96
CA ILE A 51 4.18 -8.78 11.26
C ILE A 51 5.56 -9.37 10.98
N ALA A 52 6.15 -9.08 9.82
CA ALA A 52 7.45 -9.63 9.48
C ALA A 52 8.56 -9.16 10.44
N ALA A 53 8.51 -7.89 10.86
CA ALA A 53 9.47 -7.34 11.80
C ALA A 53 9.33 -7.93 13.20
N GLY A 54 8.11 -8.13 13.69
CA GLY A 54 7.86 -8.83 14.95
C GLY A 54 8.38 -10.27 14.95
N LEU A 55 8.19 -11.01 13.86
CA LEU A 55 8.72 -12.37 13.71
C LEU A 55 10.25 -12.40 13.66
N ARG A 56 10.89 -11.46 12.94
CA ARG A 56 12.36 -11.33 12.95
C ARG A 56 12.89 -11.02 14.34
N ALA A 57 12.24 -10.10 15.06
CA ALA A 57 12.63 -9.74 16.43
C ALA A 57 12.49 -10.92 17.41
N SER A 58 11.55 -11.84 17.16
CA SER A 58 11.44 -13.10 17.91
C SER A 58 12.46 -14.17 17.52
N GLY A 59 13.44 -13.84 16.67
CA GLY A 59 14.48 -14.75 16.18
C GLY A 59 14.05 -15.67 15.03
N LYS A 60 12.83 -15.55 14.51
CA LYS A 60 12.38 -16.38 13.37
C LYS A 60 12.91 -15.81 12.07
N ARG A 61 13.53 -16.67 11.26
CA ARG A 61 14.01 -16.28 9.92
C ARG A 61 12.84 -15.99 9.00
N THR A 62 12.57 -14.70 8.81
CA THR A 62 11.32 -14.25 8.19
C THR A 62 11.59 -13.39 6.97
N CYS A 63 11.14 -13.87 5.82
CA CYS A 63 11.03 -13.06 4.63
C CYS A 63 9.69 -12.33 4.58
N ALA A 64 9.66 -11.19 3.90
CA ALA A 64 8.41 -10.53 3.55
C ALA A 64 8.41 -10.03 2.11
N LYS A 65 7.23 -9.88 1.53
CA LYS A 65 7.07 -9.16 0.28
C LYS A 65 5.94 -8.16 0.38
N THR A 66 6.25 -6.91 0.08
CA THR A 66 5.28 -5.81 0.00
C THR A 66 5.03 -5.44 -1.46
N THR A 67 3.83 -4.93 -1.73
CA THR A 67 3.46 -4.40 -3.05
C THR A 67 3.51 -2.87 -3.04
N GLY A 68 3.08 -2.23 -1.94
CA GLY A 68 3.35 -0.86 -1.50
C GLY A 68 3.57 0.23 -2.55
N THR A 69 4.35 1.24 -2.18
CA THR A 69 4.80 2.31 -3.10
C THR A 69 5.75 1.73 -4.16
N LEU A 70 6.67 0.89 -3.71
CA LEU A 70 7.58 0.11 -4.53
C LEU A 70 7.55 -1.32 -4.02
N ALA A 71 7.42 -2.29 -4.92
CA ALA A 71 7.42 -3.69 -4.52
C ALA A 71 8.80 -4.09 -3.99
N ARG A 72 8.85 -4.60 -2.76
CA ARG A 72 10.09 -5.00 -2.08
C ARG A 72 10.02 -6.43 -1.59
N MET A 73 11.13 -7.13 -1.72
CA MET A 73 11.43 -8.33 -0.95
C MET A 73 12.27 -7.91 0.25
N ILE A 74 11.82 -8.27 1.45
CA ILE A 74 12.50 -8.01 2.72
C ILE A 74 13.08 -9.34 3.19
N LEU A 75 14.39 -9.38 3.39
CA LEU A 75 15.14 -10.57 3.75
C LEU A 75 15.12 -10.83 5.27
N PRO A 76 15.60 -12.01 5.74
CA PRO A 76 15.62 -12.33 7.17
C PRO A 76 16.48 -11.39 8.03
N ASP A 77 17.47 -10.73 7.44
CA ASP A 77 18.29 -9.69 8.09
C ASP A 77 17.65 -8.29 8.05
N GLY A 78 16.49 -8.14 7.42
CA GLY A 78 15.78 -6.88 7.24
C GLY A 78 16.20 -6.10 5.98
N ALA A 79 17.19 -6.56 5.21
CA ALA A 79 17.59 -5.90 3.97
C ALA A 79 16.46 -5.93 2.93
N GLU A 80 16.30 -4.83 2.18
CA GLU A 80 15.23 -4.69 1.19
C GLU A 80 15.75 -4.61 -0.24
N TYR A 81 15.23 -5.49 -1.10
CA TYR A 81 15.54 -5.52 -2.52
C TYR A 81 14.30 -5.23 -3.36
N PRO A 82 14.42 -4.43 -4.44
CA PRO A 82 13.30 -4.22 -5.35
C PRO A 82 12.90 -5.53 -6.04
N VAL A 83 11.59 -5.80 -6.13
CA VAL A 83 11.08 -6.93 -6.91
C VAL A 83 11.14 -6.55 -8.39
N PHE A 84 12.03 -7.18 -9.14
CA PHE A 84 12.17 -6.92 -10.57
C PHE A 84 10.93 -7.35 -11.36
N ARG A 85 10.36 -6.40 -12.11
CA ARG A 85 9.19 -6.58 -12.96
C ARG A 85 9.52 -6.13 -14.39
N PRO A 86 9.70 -7.06 -15.35
CA PRO A 86 9.92 -6.70 -16.74
C PRO A 86 8.66 -6.11 -17.42
N ALA A 87 7.49 -6.35 -16.82
CA ALA A 87 6.19 -5.85 -17.28
C ALA A 87 5.35 -5.38 -16.08
N ARG A 88 4.04 -5.17 -16.28
CA ARG A 88 3.10 -4.81 -15.20
C ARG A 88 3.07 -5.87 -14.08
N ALA A 89 2.57 -5.46 -12.91
CA ALA A 89 2.40 -6.36 -11.78
C ALA A 89 1.60 -7.62 -12.18
N ASN A 90 2.08 -8.78 -11.75
CA ASN A 90 1.48 -10.07 -12.08
C ASN A 90 1.60 -11.01 -10.89
N VAL A 91 0.50 -11.69 -10.55
CA VAL A 91 0.41 -12.62 -9.43
C VAL A 91 1.42 -13.77 -9.51
N ILE A 92 1.86 -14.15 -10.72
CA ILE A 92 2.89 -15.17 -10.94
C ILE A 92 4.22 -14.81 -10.26
N GLU A 93 4.48 -13.54 -9.98
CA GLU A 93 5.69 -13.13 -9.26
C GLU A 93 5.85 -13.82 -7.90
N GLN A 94 4.74 -14.21 -7.25
CA GLN A 94 4.74 -14.85 -5.95
C GLN A 94 5.48 -16.21 -5.97
N ILE A 95 5.54 -16.91 -7.12
CA ILE A 95 6.33 -18.14 -7.27
C ILE A 95 7.82 -17.87 -7.00
N ARG A 96 8.35 -16.75 -7.51
CA ARG A 96 9.75 -16.36 -7.32
C ARG A 96 10.02 -15.90 -5.90
N ILE A 97 9.05 -15.24 -5.26
CA ILE A 97 9.13 -14.83 -3.85
C ILE A 97 9.21 -16.05 -2.93
N VAL A 98 8.31 -17.03 -3.11
CA VAL A 98 8.33 -18.30 -2.36
C VAL A 98 9.63 -19.05 -2.59
N ARG A 99 10.11 -19.10 -3.84
CA ARG A 99 11.40 -19.70 -4.16
C ARG A 99 12.56 -19.05 -3.40
N ALA A 100 12.65 -17.72 -3.43
CA ALA A 100 13.70 -17.00 -2.71
C ALA A 100 13.61 -17.24 -1.20
N ALA A 101 12.40 -17.19 -0.62
CA ALA A 101 12.19 -17.46 0.79
C ALA A 101 12.60 -18.89 1.18
N ALA A 102 12.33 -19.88 0.34
CA ALA A 102 12.74 -21.27 0.55
C ALA A 102 14.26 -21.47 0.41
N GLU A 103 14.92 -20.79 -0.55
CA GLU A 103 16.39 -20.81 -0.71
C GLU A 103 17.10 -20.13 0.46
N LEU A 104 16.47 -19.13 1.08
CA LEU A 104 16.89 -18.53 2.35
C LEU A 104 16.44 -19.36 3.57
N GLU A 105 15.79 -20.50 3.32
CA GLU A 105 15.32 -21.45 4.33
C GLU A 105 14.46 -20.75 5.41
N SER A 106 13.60 -19.84 4.97
CA SER A 106 12.78 -19.02 5.87
C SER A 106 11.79 -19.88 6.66
N GLU A 107 11.69 -19.63 7.95
CA GLU A 107 10.68 -20.23 8.82
C GLU A 107 9.31 -19.56 8.66
N ALA A 108 9.32 -18.28 8.25
CA ALA A 108 8.12 -17.53 7.95
C ALA A 108 8.23 -16.72 6.65
N LEU A 109 7.12 -16.62 5.93
CA LEU A 109 6.94 -15.73 4.79
C LEU A 109 5.66 -14.90 4.97
N VAL A 110 5.81 -13.57 5.02
CA VAL A 110 4.68 -12.62 5.05
C VAL A 110 4.51 -11.98 3.68
N ILE A 111 3.40 -12.22 3.00
CA ILE A 111 3.23 -11.84 1.61
C ILE A 111 1.99 -10.97 1.44
N GLU A 112 2.19 -9.78 0.87
CA GLU A 112 1.09 -8.89 0.51
C GLU A 112 0.42 -9.37 -0.79
N CYS A 113 -0.91 -9.52 -0.72
CA CYS A 113 -1.77 -9.77 -1.87
C CYS A 113 -1.83 -8.53 -2.77
N MET A 114 -1.75 -8.76 -4.07
CA MET A 114 -1.84 -7.73 -5.11
C MET A 114 -3.04 -7.92 -6.04
N ALA A 115 -3.81 -8.99 -5.86
CA ALA A 115 -4.91 -9.32 -6.74
C ALA A 115 -6.02 -8.29 -6.57
N LEU A 116 -6.50 -7.75 -7.68
CA LEU A 116 -7.71 -6.92 -7.68
C LEU A 116 -8.92 -7.70 -8.17
N ILE A 117 -8.72 -8.50 -9.22
CA ILE A 117 -9.77 -9.32 -9.84
C ILE A 117 -10.20 -10.42 -8.85
N PRO A 118 -11.50 -10.59 -8.56
CA PRO A 118 -11.99 -11.54 -7.54
C PRO A 118 -11.46 -12.97 -7.71
N TYR A 119 -11.47 -13.53 -8.93
CA TYR A 119 -10.95 -14.88 -9.17
C TYR A 119 -9.43 -15.00 -8.89
N LEU A 120 -8.67 -13.91 -9.09
CA LEU A 120 -7.23 -13.92 -8.78
C LEU A 120 -6.96 -13.92 -7.27
N GLN A 121 -7.90 -13.49 -6.43
CA GLN A 121 -7.79 -13.59 -4.97
C GLN A 121 -7.72 -15.06 -4.55
N TRP A 122 -8.66 -15.86 -5.07
CA TRP A 122 -8.68 -17.31 -4.90
C TRP A 122 -7.43 -17.96 -5.49
N LEU A 123 -7.05 -17.62 -6.73
CA LEU A 123 -5.89 -18.22 -7.37
C LEU A 123 -4.60 -17.95 -6.58
N CYS A 124 -4.40 -16.72 -6.08
CA CYS A 124 -3.24 -16.38 -5.25
C CYS A 124 -3.18 -17.24 -4.00
N GLU A 125 -4.29 -17.38 -3.29
CA GLU A 125 -4.34 -18.19 -2.08
C GLU A 125 -4.10 -19.68 -2.39
N PHE A 126 -4.95 -20.27 -3.23
CA PHE A 126 -5.08 -21.71 -3.38
C PHE A 126 -4.06 -22.35 -4.32
N MET A 127 -3.33 -21.54 -5.10
CA MET A 127 -2.32 -22.05 -6.03
C MET A 127 -0.91 -21.51 -5.74
N LEU A 128 -0.79 -20.31 -5.16
CA LEU A 128 0.50 -19.64 -5.05
C LEU A 128 1.01 -19.49 -3.62
N VAL A 129 0.15 -19.23 -2.63
CA VAL A 129 0.57 -18.89 -1.27
C VAL A 129 0.30 -20.01 -0.27
N HIS A 130 -0.86 -20.67 -0.34
CA HIS A 130 -1.32 -21.67 0.62
C HIS A 130 -1.08 -21.23 2.07
N ALA A 131 -1.68 -20.11 2.46
CA ALA A 131 -1.46 -19.46 3.73
C ALA A 131 -1.85 -20.36 4.90
N THR A 132 -1.04 -20.30 5.95
CA THR A 132 -1.40 -20.82 7.28
C THR A 132 -2.22 -19.81 8.07
N HIS A 133 -1.94 -18.52 7.85
CA HIS A 133 -2.59 -17.40 8.50
C HIS A 133 -2.94 -16.40 7.40
N SER A 134 -4.21 -16.04 7.29
CA SER A 134 -4.67 -15.02 6.36
C SER A 134 -5.04 -13.76 7.13
N VAL A 135 -4.75 -12.60 6.59
CA VAL A 135 -5.00 -11.31 7.22
C VAL A 135 -5.71 -10.42 6.22
N ILE A 136 -6.90 -9.92 6.56
CA ILE A 136 -7.58 -8.88 5.78
C ILE A 136 -7.70 -7.65 6.67
N THR A 137 -6.99 -6.57 6.34
CA THR A 137 -6.94 -5.37 7.18
C THR A 137 -8.30 -4.67 7.29
N ASN A 138 -8.96 -4.45 6.15
CA ASN A 138 -10.28 -3.81 6.01
C ASN A 138 -10.81 -3.98 4.57
N ALA A 139 -12.10 -3.74 4.37
CA ALA A 139 -12.81 -3.74 3.10
C ALA A 139 -13.60 -2.43 2.92
N ARG A 140 -12.94 -1.40 2.36
CA ARG A 140 -13.55 -0.09 2.05
C ARG A 140 -13.80 0.05 0.55
N ALA A 141 -14.46 1.13 0.12
CA ALA A 141 -14.60 1.44 -1.30
C ALA A 141 -13.22 1.57 -1.98
N ASP A 142 -12.86 0.59 -2.80
CA ASP A 142 -11.64 0.59 -3.59
C ASP A 142 -11.83 -0.21 -4.88
N HIS A 143 -11.22 0.25 -5.98
CA HIS A 143 -11.30 -0.43 -7.28
C HIS A 143 -12.71 -0.92 -7.66
N LEU A 144 -13.74 -0.09 -7.48
CA LEU A 144 -15.14 -0.47 -7.67
C LEU A 144 -15.48 -0.89 -9.11
N ASP A 145 -14.66 -0.49 -10.07
CA ASP A 145 -14.70 -0.93 -11.47
C ASP A 145 -14.27 -2.41 -11.67
N VAL A 146 -13.48 -2.95 -10.73
CA VAL A 146 -12.93 -4.32 -10.77
C VAL A 146 -13.52 -5.22 -9.69
N MET A 147 -13.71 -4.68 -8.48
CA MET A 147 -14.18 -5.38 -7.29
C MET A 147 -15.63 -5.07 -6.93
N GLY A 148 -16.21 -4.01 -7.49
CA GLY A 148 -17.46 -3.40 -7.06
C GLY A 148 -18.71 -3.92 -7.79
N PRO A 149 -19.84 -3.17 -7.70
CA PRO A 149 -19.88 -1.71 -7.60
C PRO A 149 -19.87 -1.09 -6.19
N GLY A 150 -20.00 -1.85 -5.10
CA GLY A 150 -20.06 -1.31 -3.72
C GLY A 150 -19.00 -1.85 -2.76
N GLU A 151 -18.91 -1.28 -1.55
CA GLU A 151 -17.98 -1.74 -0.50
C GLU A 151 -18.22 -3.21 -0.13
N ASN A 152 -19.48 -3.65 -0.14
CA ASN A 152 -19.83 -5.04 0.11
C ASN A 152 -19.23 -5.99 -0.94
N ASP A 153 -19.23 -5.60 -2.22
CA ASP A 153 -18.64 -6.41 -3.30
C ASP A 153 -17.11 -6.48 -3.15
N VAL A 154 -16.48 -5.38 -2.71
CA VAL A 154 -15.05 -5.38 -2.35
C VAL A 154 -14.76 -6.38 -1.22
N ALA A 155 -15.59 -6.42 -0.18
CA ALA A 155 -15.47 -7.42 0.87
C ALA A 155 -15.54 -8.85 0.31
N TRP A 156 -16.55 -9.14 -0.54
CA TRP A 156 -16.68 -10.45 -1.20
C TRP A 156 -15.50 -10.80 -2.10
N ALA A 157 -14.95 -9.83 -2.84
CA ALA A 157 -13.77 -10.03 -3.65
C ALA A 157 -12.57 -10.42 -2.79
N LEU A 158 -12.28 -9.64 -1.74
CA LEU A 158 -11.17 -9.90 -0.82
C LEU A 158 -11.30 -11.26 -0.12
N LEU A 159 -12.52 -11.64 0.27
CA LEU A 159 -12.80 -12.93 0.92
C LEU A 159 -12.53 -14.15 0.03
N GLY A 160 -12.31 -13.96 -1.28
CA GLY A 160 -11.82 -15.02 -2.16
C GLY A 160 -10.48 -15.62 -1.73
N MET A 161 -9.69 -14.90 -0.92
CA MET A 161 -8.40 -15.39 -0.40
C MET A 161 -8.51 -16.22 0.88
N VAL A 162 -9.69 -16.38 1.48
CA VAL A 162 -9.80 -17.08 2.77
C VAL A 162 -9.41 -18.54 2.56
N PRO A 163 -8.40 -19.07 3.30
CA PRO A 163 -7.97 -20.45 3.16
C PRO A 163 -9.03 -21.41 3.68
N ASN A 164 -8.92 -22.69 3.32
CA ASN A 164 -9.68 -23.77 3.98
C ASN A 164 -8.96 -24.20 5.27
N ASP A 165 -9.73 -24.51 6.32
CA ASP A 165 -9.23 -25.07 7.58
C ASP A 165 -8.07 -24.25 8.20
N GLY A 166 -8.13 -22.92 8.07
CA GLY A 166 -7.08 -21.99 8.49
C GLY A 166 -7.58 -20.92 9.46
N LYS A 167 -6.84 -19.81 9.55
CA LYS A 167 -7.20 -18.65 10.37
C LYS A 167 -7.29 -17.39 9.51
N LEU A 168 -8.30 -16.56 9.77
CA LEU A 168 -8.47 -15.23 9.18
C LEU A 168 -8.46 -14.16 10.28
N TYR A 169 -7.47 -13.27 10.23
CA TYR A 169 -7.37 -12.10 11.10
C TYR A 169 -7.91 -10.86 10.42
N THR A 170 -8.68 -10.05 11.13
CA THR A 170 -9.18 -8.80 10.56
C THR A 170 -9.42 -7.70 11.60
N ALA A 171 -9.21 -6.45 11.18
CA ALA A 171 -9.68 -5.27 11.90
C ALA A 171 -10.97 -4.68 11.26
N GLU A 172 -11.57 -5.41 10.32
CA GLU A 172 -12.83 -5.02 9.68
C GLU A 172 -13.99 -5.02 10.69
N ARG A 173 -14.94 -4.10 10.51
CA ARG A 173 -16.09 -3.94 11.41
C ARG A 173 -17.44 -3.87 10.68
N ARG A 174 -17.47 -3.33 9.46
CA ARG A 174 -18.69 -3.06 8.68
C ARG A 174 -19.25 -4.32 8.02
N HIS A 175 -18.37 -5.18 7.49
CA HIS A 175 -18.75 -6.33 6.66
C HIS A 175 -18.56 -7.68 7.37
N LEU A 176 -18.54 -7.70 8.70
CA LEU A 176 -18.22 -8.91 9.48
C LEU A 176 -19.14 -10.10 9.21
N ASP A 177 -20.39 -9.89 8.82
CA ASP A 177 -21.31 -10.99 8.50
C ASP A 177 -20.87 -11.76 7.24
N ALA A 178 -20.31 -11.07 6.24
CA ALA A 178 -19.73 -11.73 5.07
C ALA A 178 -18.48 -12.52 5.45
N PHE A 179 -17.64 -11.97 6.32
CA PHE A 179 -16.43 -12.63 6.82
C PHE A 179 -16.78 -13.91 7.57
N ARG A 180 -17.73 -13.85 8.52
CA ARG A 180 -18.22 -15.02 9.27
C ARG A 180 -18.74 -16.09 8.32
N LYS A 181 -19.61 -15.71 7.38
CA LYS A 181 -20.19 -16.64 6.40
C LYS A 181 -19.12 -17.39 5.59
N VAL A 182 -18.08 -16.70 5.12
CA VAL A 182 -17.01 -17.33 4.35
C VAL A 182 -16.10 -18.17 5.23
N CYS A 183 -15.75 -17.69 6.43
CA CYS A 183 -14.98 -18.47 7.40
C CYS A 183 -15.70 -19.78 7.77
N ASP A 184 -17.02 -19.74 8.01
CA ASP A 184 -17.83 -20.91 8.30
C ASP A 184 -17.85 -21.90 7.12
N ASP A 185 -18.05 -21.42 5.89
CA ASP A 185 -17.99 -22.24 4.66
C ASP A 185 -16.62 -22.93 4.48
N ARG A 186 -15.55 -22.19 4.77
CA ARG A 186 -14.17 -22.62 4.62
C ARG A 186 -13.63 -23.38 5.84
N LYS A 187 -14.41 -23.50 6.91
CA LYS A 187 -14.00 -24.04 8.22
C LYS A 187 -12.76 -23.34 8.80
N SER A 188 -12.63 -22.05 8.50
CA SER A 188 -11.54 -21.21 8.99
C SER A 188 -12.00 -20.42 10.21
N GLU A 189 -11.11 -20.25 11.18
CA GLU A 189 -11.37 -19.46 12.37
C GLU A 189 -11.32 -17.97 12.04
N LEU A 190 -12.40 -17.24 12.33
CA LEU A 190 -12.41 -15.77 12.22
C LEU A 190 -11.94 -15.14 13.53
N ILE A 191 -10.86 -14.36 13.45
CA ILE A 191 -10.24 -13.66 14.57
C ILE A 191 -10.32 -12.15 14.31
N THR A 192 -11.20 -11.47 15.03
CA THR A 192 -11.42 -10.02 14.88
C THR A 192 -10.63 -9.25 15.92
N VAL A 193 -10.06 -8.12 15.51
CA VAL A 193 -9.45 -7.13 16.41
C VAL A 193 -10.45 -6.04 16.75
N GLY A 194 -10.85 -5.99 18.02
CA GLY A 194 -11.89 -5.09 18.52
C GLY A 194 -11.38 -3.68 18.85
N GLU A 195 -12.30 -2.79 19.22
CA GLU A 195 -11.95 -1.44 19.68
C GLU A 195 -11.09 -1.46 20.94
N ASP A 196 -11.32 -2.38 21.86
CA ASP A 196 -10.55 -2.50 23.09
C ASP A 196 -9.06 -2.78 22.82
N GLU A 197 -8.76 -3.66 21.86
CA GLU A 197 -7.39 -3.97 21.46
C GLU A 197 -6.72 -2.79 20.75
N VAL A 198 -7.48 -2.03 19.94
CA VAL A 198 -6.99 -0.81 19.28
C VAL A 198 -6.72 0.29 20.32
N ASN A 199 -7.63 0.48 21.28
CA ASN A 199 -7.50 1.47 22.34
C ASN A 199 -6.40 1.10 23.36
N ALA A 200 -6.04 -0.19 23.44
CA ALA A 200 -4.90 -0.65 24.25
C ALA A 200 -3.53 -0.28 23.64
N ILE A 201 -3.47 0.19 22.40
CA ILE A 201 -2.24 0.75 21.80
C ILE A 201 -2.01 2.14 22.38
N GLN A 202 -0.95 2.27 23.19
CA GLN A 202 -0.68 3.53 23.87
C GLN A 202 -0.15 4.58 22.89
N PRO A 203 -0.42 5.87 23.10
CA PRO A 203 0.22 6.94 22.32
C PRO A 203 1.74 6.86 22.33
N LEU A 204 2.33 6.38 23.44
CA LEU A 204 3.76 6.14 23.55
C LEU A 204 4.23 5.01 22.63
N ASP A 205 3.42 3.96 22.42
CA ASP A 205 3.75 2.87 21.49
C ASP A 205 3.82 3.40 20.04
N LEU A 206 2.93 4.33 19.69
CA LEU A 206 2.89 4.95 18.37
C LEU A 206 4.02 5.98 18.18
N ALA A 207 4.38 6.72 19.22
CA ALA A 207 5.41 7.77 19.16
C ALA A 207 6.84 7.23 18.91
N GLN A 208 7.07 5.93 19.14
CA GLN A 208 8.35 5.28 18.84
C GLN A 208 8.54 4.97 17.36
N PHE A 209 7.46 4.94 16.56
CA PHE A 209 7.61 4.77 15.13
C PHE A 209 8.25 6.02 14.53
N PRO A 210 9.20 5.88 13.59
CA PRO A 210 9.78 7.01 12.91
C PRO A 210 8.84 7.58 11.84
N TYR A 211 7.52 7.28 11.91
CA TYR A 211 6.45 7.72 11.01
C TYR A 211 5.08 7.56 11.64
N ILE A 212 4.05 8.18 11.05
CA ILE A 212 2.67 8.00 11.48
C ILE A 212 2.20 6.59 11.11
N GLU A 213 2.09 5.75 12.14
CA GLU A 213 1.45 4.44 12.05
C GLU A 213 0.06 4.47 12.71
N HIS A 214 -0.83 3.59 12.26
CA HIS A 214 -2.18 3.46 12.77
C HIS A 214 -2.28 2.40 13.86
N ALA A 215 -2.92 2.74 14.98
CA ALA A 215 -3.19 1.81 16.08
C ALA A 215 -3.90 0.52 15.60
N GLU A 216 -4.81 0.62 14.63
CA GLU A 216 -5.48 -0.54 14.01
C GLU A 216 -4.48 -1.52 13.37
N ASN A 217 -3.47 -1.01 12.65
CA ASN A 217 -2.45 -1.85 12.01
C ASN A 217 -1.55 -2.52 13.06
N VAL A 218 -1.15 -1.78 14.10
CA VAL A 218 -0.34 -2.30 15.21
C VAL A 218 -1.10 -3.37 15.98
N ALA A 219 -2.36 -3.12 16.35
CA ALA A 219 -3.20 -4.08 17.06
C ALA A 219 -3.42 -5.36 16.23
N LEU A 220 -3.68 -5.23 14.93
CA LEU A 220 -3.81 -6.37 14.03
C LEU A 220 -2.52 -7.20 13.92
N ALA A 221 -1.38 -6.52 13.75
CA ALA A 221 -0.09 -7.20 13.69
C ALA A 221 0.24 -7.90 15.02
N LEU A 222 -0.02 -7.25 16.16
CA LEU A 222 0.16 -7.83 17.49
C LEU A 222 -0.73 -9.06 17.70
N ARG A 223 -1.98 -9.03 17.24
CA ARG A 223 -2.90 -10.18 17.37
C ARG A 223 -2.41 -11.42 16.61
N VAL A 224 -1.87 -11.22 15.40
CA VAL A 224 -1.26 -12.28 14.59
C VAL A 224 0.01 -12.81 15.26
N LEU A 225 0.88 -11.91 15.71
CA LEU A 225 2.15 -12.25 16.36
C LEU A 225 1.97 -13.00 17.68
N SER A 226 0.97 -12.60 18.47
CA SER A 226 0.61 -13.28 19.72
C SER A 226 0.17 -14.72 19.47
N ASP A 227 -0.61 -14.98 18.40
CA ASP A 227 -1.01 -16.35 18.04
C ASP A 227 0.18 -17.21 17.59
N LEU A 228 1.21 -16.56 17.01
CA LEU A 228 2.48 -17.17 16.63
C LEU A 228 3.48 -17.28 17.80
N GLY A 229 3.06 -16.94 19.03
CA GLY A 229 3.85 -17.07 20.25
C GLY A 229 4.88 -15.97 20.48
N VAL A 230 4.76 -14.82 19.79
CA VAL A 230 5.63 -13.66 20.02
C VAL A 230 5.00 -12.76 21.09
N ASP A 231 5.75 -12.46 22.15
CA ASP A 231 5.28 -11.56 23.20
C ASP A 231 5.17 -10.11 22.71
N ARG A 232 4.30 -9.33 23.35
CA ARG A 232 4.01 -7.94 22.94
C ARG A 232 5.26 -7.06 22.91
N ALA A 233 6.17 -7.20 23.87
CA ALA A 233 7.34 -6.32 23.98
C ALA A 233 8.32 -6.59 22.84
N THR A 234 8.64 -7.86 22.58
CA THR A 234 9.46 -8.27 21.43
C THR A 234 8.82 -7.86 20.11
N ALA A 235 7.51 -8.04 19.97
CA ALA A 235 6.77 -7.66 18.78
C ALA A 235 6.88 -6.15 18.50
N LEU A 236 6.60 -5.30 19.50
CA LEU A 236 6.69 -3.84 19.37
C LEU A 236 8.11 -3.37 19.07
N GLN A 237 9.12 -3.93 19.74
CA GLN A 237 10.52 -3.61 19.47
C GLN A 237 10.91 -3.92 18.01
N GLY A 238 10.45 -5.06 17.48
CA GLY A 238 10.60 -5.40 16.07
C GLY A 238 9.91 -4.38 15.16
N MET A 239 8.67 -4.04 15.46
CA MET A 239 7.90 -3.06 14.67
C MET A 239 8.56 -1.67 14.62
N TRP A 240 9.06 -1.15 15.74
CA TRP A 240 9.71 0.16 15.81
C TRP A 240 11.03 0.24 15.03
N SER A 241 11.74 -0.89 14.94
CA SER A 241 12.99 -1.00 14.16
C SER A 241 12.76 -1.29 12.67
N ALA A 242 11.51 -1.48 12.24
CA ALA A 242 11.20 -1.79 10.85
C ALA A 242 11.39 -0.57 9.95
N SER A 243 12.06 -0.77 8.82
CA SER A 243 12.12 0.22 7.76
C SER A 243 10.72 0.54 7.23
N PRO A 244 10.33 1.83 7.16
CA PRO A 244 9.04 2.21 6.63
C PRO A 244 8.89 1.92 5.14
N ASP A 245 7.65 1.92 4.64
CA ASP A 245 7.42 1.92 3.20
C ASP A 245 8.04 3.17 2.56
N PRO A 246 8.69 3.09 1.38
CA PRO A 246 9.33 4.25 0.75
C PRO A 246 8.40 5.44 0.47
N GLY A 247 7.08 5.23 0.45
CA GLY A 247 6.10 6.30 0.27
C GLY A 247 5.43 6.78 1.54
N ILE A 248 5.95 6.46 2.73
CA ILE A 248 5.42 7.04 3.97
C ILE A 248 5.37 8.57 3.89
N MET A 249 4.45 9.14 4.68
CA MET A 249 4.29 10.58 4.75
C MET A 249 5.51 11.20 5.42
N THR A 250 6.23 12.04 4.67
CA THR A 250 7.44 12.72 5.13
C THR A 250 7.33 14.22 4.97
N VAL A 251 8.19 14.95 5.68
CA VAL A 251 8.32 16.39 5.60
C VAL A 251 9.76 16.75 5.24
N ALA A 252 9.89 17.57 4.20
CA ALA A 252 11.12 18.30 3.89
C ALA A 252 10.87 19.79 4.11
N GLU A 253 11.72 20.43 4.91
CA GLU A 253 11.72 21.88 5.09
C GLU A 253 12.86 22.48 4.26
N LEU A 254 12.54 23.47 3.44
CA LEU A 254 13.45 24.09 2.49
C LEU A 254 13.47 25.61 2.68
N ASP A 255 14.65 26.21 2.50
CA ASP A 255 14.81 27.64 2.31
C ASP A 255 15.44 27.84 0.93
N PHE A 256 14.62 28.31 -0.01
CA PHE A 256 15.05 28.54 -1.38
C PHE A 256 15.07 30.04 -1.68
N PHE A 257 16.24 30.65 -1.49
CA PHE A 257 16.48 32.10 -1.65
C PHE A 257 15.55 32.96 -0.76
N GLY A 258 15.43 32.62 0.52
CA GLY A 258 14.60 33.34 1.50
C GLY A 258 13.12 32.99 1.42
N ARG A 259 12.78 31.85 0.78
CA ARG A 259 11.42 31.33 0.67
C ARG A 259 11.34 30.05 1.47
N GLU A 260 10.55 30.07 2.54
CA GLU A 260 10.34 28.93 3.41
C GLU A 260 9.28 28.00 2.78
N ILE A 261 9.67 26.78 2.44
CA ILE A 261 8.78 25.80 1.83
C ILE A 261 8.76 24.56 2.71
N VAL A 262 7.59 24.25 3.24
CA VAL A 262 7.32 22.97 3.89
C VAL A 262 6.71 22.05 2.85
N PHE A 263 7.48 21.07 2.39
CA PHE A 263 7.01 20.04 1.48
C PHE A 263 6.59 18.78 2.23
N VAL A 264 5.31 18.43 2.12
CA VAL A 264 4.71 17.22 2.68
C VAL A 264 4.52 16.19 1.57
N ASN A 265 5.18 15.05 1.70
CA ASN A 265 4.97 13.91 0.82
C ASN A 265 3.67 13.17 1.20
N GLY A 266 2.54 13.55 0.62
CA GLY A 266 1.27 12.84 0.78
C GLY A 266 0.91 11.92 -0.38
N PHE A 267 1.84 11.63 -1.30
CA PHE A 267 1.56 10.91 -2.55
C PHE A 267 1.18 9.42 -2.35
N ALA A 268 1.29 8.88 -1.14
CA ALA A 268 0.79 7.53 -0.85
C ALA A 268 -0.74 7.50 -0.62
N ALA A 269 -1.38 8.61 -0.27
CA ALA A 269 -2.83 8.67 -0.16
C ALA A 269 -3.46 8.83 -1.54
N ASN A 270 -4.10 7.75 -1.98
CA ASN A 270 -4.67 7.65 -3.32
C ASN A 270 -6.20 7.79 -3.34
N ASP A 271 -6.88 7.86 -2.20
CA ASP A 271 -8.35 8.00 -2.09
C ASP A 271 -8.76 9.35 -1.47
N PRO A 272 -9.95 9.89 -1.79
CA PRO A 272 -10.36 11.22 -1.33
C PRO A 272 -10.33 11.42 0.18
N GLU A 273 -10.83 10.44 0.94
CA GLU A 273 -10.97 10.53 2.40
C GLU A 273 -9.59 10.55 3.09
N SER A 274 -8.68 9.66 2.67
CA SER A 274 -7.32 9.64 3.22
C SER A 274 -6.55 10.91 2.82
N THR A 275 -6.68 11.37 1.57
CA THR A 275 -6.01 12.58 1.07
C THR A 275 -6.49 13.84 1.78
N GLU A 276 -7.79 13.98 2.00
CA GLU A 276 -8.35 15.11 2.76
C GLU A 276 -7.86 15.12 4.21
N ARG A 277 -7.85 13.96 4.86
CA ARG A 277 -7.38 13.83 6.24
C ARG A 277 -5.93 14.30 6.37
N ILE A 278 -5.03 13.83 5.51
CA ILE A 278 -3.62 14.22 5.55
C ILE A 278 -3.41 15.69 5.18
N TRP A 279 -4.23 16.24 4.27
CA TRP A 279 -4.21 17.67 3.95
C TRP A 279 -4.61 18.54 5.16
N ASN A 280 -5.68 18.15 5.86
CA ASN A 280 -6.15 18.85 7.05
C ASN A 280 -5.09 18.80 8.17
N MET A 281 -4.48 17.63 8.40
CA MET A 281 -3.37 17.50 9.36
C MET A 281 -2.18 18.40 9.00
N ALA A 282 -1.80 18.48 7.72
CA ALA A 282 -0.74 19.37 7.26
C ALA A 282 -1.09 20.84 7.48
N CYS A 283 -2.33 21.23 7.22
CA CYS A 283 -2.81 22.58 7.48
C CYS A 283 -2.84 22.93 8.97
N ASP A 284 -3.23 21.98 9.84
CA ASP A 284 -3.29 22.17 11.29
C ASP A 284 -1.90 22.25 11.91
N ARG A 285 -0.94 21.48 11.39
CA ARG A 285 0.46 21.50 11.83
C ARG A 285 1.18 22.79 11.40
N TYR A 286 0.86 23.33 10.23
CA TYR A 286 1.49 24.53 9.67
C TYR A 286 0.45 25.64 9.45
N PRO A 287 -0.16 26.20 10.51
CA PRO A 287 -1.26 27.16 10.37
C PRO A 287 -0.80 28.53 9.88
N SER A 288 0.46 28.90 10.13
CA SER A 288 1.04 30.23 9.90
C SER A 288 1.65 30.45 8.51
N VAL A 289 1.65 29.45 7.62
CA VAL A 289 2.20 29.60 6.27
C VAL A 289 1.39 30.60 5.43
N GLY A 290 2.08 31.39 4.61
CA GLY A 290 1.44 32.42 3.78
C GLY A 290 0.72 31.88 2.55
N LYS A 291 1.13 30.71 2.04
CA LYS A 291 0.55 30.06 0.86
C LYS A 291 0.37 28.56 1.05
N ARG A 292 -0.67 28.01 0.42
CA ARG A 292 -0.99 26.57 0.42
C ARG A 292 -1.08 26.07 -1.01
N ILE A 293 -0.33 25.02 -1.33
CA ILE A 293 -0.23 24.46 -2.68
C ILE A 293 -0.46 22.95 -2.63
N MET A 294 -1.40 22.47 -3.43
CA MET A 294 -1.59 21.03 -3.64
C MET A 294 -0.95 20.61 -4.96
N ILE A 295 -0.23 19.49 -4.96
CA ILE A 295 0.32 18.87 -6.18
C ILE A 295 -0.38 17.53 -6.39
N PHE A 296 -1.19 17.42 -7.45
CA PHE A 296 -1.88 16.17 -7.80
C PHE A 296 -1.12 15.46 -8.92
N ASN A 297 -0.59 14.27 -8.61
CA ASN A 297 0.01 13.40 -9.64
C ASN A 297 -1.06 12.49 -10.25
N CYS A 298 -1.48 12.84 -11.47
CA CYS A 298 -2.54 12.18 -12.21
C CYS A 298 -2.02 10.99 -13.04
N ARG A 299 -2.93 10.05 -13.32
CA ARG A 299 -2.66 8.87 -14.13
C ARG A 299 -3.73 8.67 -15.20
N PHE A 300 -3.31 8.64 -16.46
CA PHE A 300 -4.21 8.37 -17.58
C PHE A 300 -4.83 6.97 -17.52
N ASP A 301 -4.10 5.98 -16.99
CA ASP A 301 -4.59 4.61 -16.82
C ASP A 301 -5.55 4.43 -15.63
N ARG A 302 -5.83 5.50 -14.86
CA ARG A 302 -6.74 5.50 -13.70
C ARG A 302 -7.64 6.75 -13.68
N PRO A 303 -8.45 6.98 -14.72
CA PRO A 303 -9.23 8.21 -14.88
C PRO A 303 -10.27 8.40 -13.78
N ASP A 304 -10.88 7.33 -13.27
CA ASP A 304 -11.91 7.40 -12.23
C ASP A 304 -11.35 7.94 -10.91
N ARG A 305 -10.08 7.64 -10.58
CA ARG A 305 -9.49 8.16 -9.35
C ARG A 305 -9.20 9.66 -9.45
N SER A 306 -8.68 10.10 -10.59
CA SER A 306 -8.50 11.53 -10.88
C SER A 306 -9.83 12.27 -10.80
N ARG A 307 -10.92 11.67 -11.33
CA ARG A 307 -12.27 12.20 -11.22
C ARG A 307 -12.75 12.32 -9.77
N GLN A 308 -12.67 11.25 -8.99
CA GLN A 308 -13.12 11.24 -7.58
C GLN A 308 -12.39 12.31 -6.75
N LEU A 309 -11.06 12.39 -6.88
CA LEU A 309 -10.27 13.40 -6.16
C LEU A 309 -10.63 14.82 -6.61
N ALA A 310 -10.84 15.03 -7.91
CA ALA A 310 -11.22 16.33 -8.46
C ALA A 310 -12.61 16.79 -7.99
N GLU A 311 -13.58 15.87 -7.91
CA GLU A 311 -14.94 16.17 -7.43
C GLU A 311 -14.94 16.51 -5.93
N CYS A 312 -14.11 15.85 -5.13
CA CYS A 312 -14.01 16.11 -3.69
C CYS A 312 -13.15 17.34 -3.35
N CYS A 313 -12.08 17.62 -4.11
CA CYS A 313 -11.10 18.64 -3.73
C CYS A 313 -11.69 20.06 -3.63
N ALA A 314 -12.77 20.35 -4.36
CA ALA A 314 -13.47 21.62 -4.29
C ALA A 314 -14.13 21.88 -2.92
N ALA A 315 -14.44 20.82 -2.16
CA ALA A 315 -15.06 20.90 -0.83
C ALA A 315 -14.04 20.90 0.33
N TRP A 316 -12.76 20.61 0.05
CA TRP A 316 -11.72 20.57 1.06
C TRP A 316 -11.31 21.97 1.54
N ARG A 317 -10.50 22.03 2.61
CA ARG A 317 -9.84 23.28 2.99
C ARG A 317 -9.07 23.84 1.78
N PRO A 318 -9.33 25.09 1.38
CA PRO A 318 -8.86 25.60 0.10
C PRO A 318 -7.33 25.77 0.07
N ALA A 319 -6.72 25.37 -1.04
CA ALA A 319 -5.38 25.79 -1.41
C ALA A 319 -5.42 27.08 -2.27
N ASP A 320 -4.31 27.81 -2.26
CA ASP A 320 -4.07 28.95 -3.16
C ASP A 320 -3.87 28.46 -4.60
N HIS A 321 -3.17 27.35 -4.77
CA HIS A 321 -2.82 26.79 -6.08
C HIS A 321 -2.89 25.26 -6.10
N TYR A 322 -3.24 24.72 -7.27
CA TYR A 322 -3.42 23.30 -7.55
C TYR A 322 -2.57 22.94 -8.78
N VAL A 323 -1.43 22.31 -8.55
CA VAL A 323 -0.48 21.92 -9.59
C VAL A 323 -0.80 20.50 -10.03
N LEU A 324 -1.12 20.31 -11.30
CA LEU A 324 -1.46 18.99 -11.86
C LEU A 324 -0.27 18.45 -12.65
N ILE A 325 0.29 17.32 -12.20
CA ILE A 325 1.45 16.66 -12.81
C ILE A 325 1.08 15.25 -13.28
N GLY A 326 2.02 14.55 -13.93
CA GLY A 326 1.82 13.17 -14.36
C GLY A 326 1.18 13.10 -15.74
N SER A 327 0.12 12.30 -15.89
CA SER A 327 -0.58 12.07 -17.17
C SER A 327 -2.10 12.17 -17.04
N GLY A 328 -2.78 12.65 -18.08
CA GLY A 328 -4.24 12.79 -18.10
C GLY A 328 -4.75 13.88 -17.16
N THR A 329 -3.98 14.94 -16.93
CA THR A 329 -4.30 16.03 -16.00
C THR A 329 -5.58 16.77 -16.37
N TYR A 330 -5.90 16.80 -17.66
CA TYR A 330 -7.15 17.37 -18.19
C TYR A 330 -8.41 16.77 -17.55
N ILE A 331 -8.41 15.46 -17.25
CA ILE A 331 -9.56 14.79 -16.61
C ILE A 331 -9.80 15.38 -15.23
N PHE A 332 -8.73 15.49 -14.43
CA PHE A 332 -8.81 16.11 -13.10
C PHE A 332 -9.30 17.55 -13.21
N ALA A 333 -8.67 18.36 -14.06
CA ALA A 333 -9.02 19.77 -14.21
C ALA A 333 -10.48 19.99 -14.60
N LYS A 334 -10.99 19.22 -15.57
CA LYS A 334 -12.37 19.29 -16.03
C LYS A 334 -13.35 19.01 -14.89
N HIS A 335 -13.14 17.93 -14.14
CA HIS A 335 -14.03 17.56 -13.04
C HIS A 335 -13.93 18.53 -11.86
N ALA A 336 -12.74 19.05 -11.55
CA ALA A 336 -12.55 20.01 -10.47
C ALA A 336 -13.24 21.36 -10.78
N ILE A 337 -13.12 21.85 -12.02
CA ILE A 337 -13.81 23.07 -12.47
C ILE A 337 -15.33 22.88 -12.41
N ASN A 338 -15.84 21.75 -12.88
CA ASN A 338 -17.27 21.43 -12.80
C ASN A 338 -17.77 21.32 -11.35
N ALA A 339 -16.92 20.90 -10.42
CA ALA A 339 -17.20 20.86 -8.99
C ALA A 339 -17.07 22.24 -8.29
N GLY A 340 -16.70 23.29 -9.02
CA GLY A 340 -16.65 24.67 -8.51
C GLY A 340 -15.24 25.22 -8.21
N LEU A 341 -14.18 24.50 -8.59
CA LEU A 341 -12.81 24.99 -8.42
C LEU A 341 -12.49 26.13 -9.41
N ASP A 342 -11.93 27.24 -8.91
CA ASP A 342 -11.50 28.37 -9.75
C ASP A 342 -10.37 27.96 -10.71
N SER A 343 -10.64 28.03 -12.01
CA SER A 343 -9.69 27.65 -13.06
C SER A 343 -8.38 28.44 -13.04
N ARG A 344 -8.37 29.66 -12.48
CA ARG A 344 -7.16 30.49 -12.35
C ARG A 344 -6.18 29.97 -11.30
N LYS A 345 -6.63 29.08 -10.41
CA LYS A 345 -5.78 28.44 -9.39
C LYS A 345 -5.14 27.15 -9.89
N LEU A 346 -5.58 26.63 -11.03
CA LEU A 346 -5.03 25.41 -11.64
C LEU A 346 -3.78 25.72 -12.44
N VAL A 347 -2.73 24.93 -12.21
CA VAL A 347 -1.46 24.99 -12.93
C VAL A 347 -1.22 23.65 -13.58
N MET A 348 -1.29 23.62 -14.91
CA MET A 348 -0.96 22.42 -15.69
C MET A 348 0.56 22.26 -15.77
N ALA A 349 1.05 21.10 -15.38
CA ALA A 349 2.45 20.68 -15.43
C ALA A 349 2.55 19.22 -15.91
N GLU A 350 1.67 18.83 -16.84
CA GLU A 350 1.73 17.54 -17.50
C GLU A 350 2.94 17.48 -18.44
N GLY A 351 3.76 16.44 -18.30
CA GLY A 351 5.00 16.26 -19.06
C GLY A 351 6.23 16.98 -18.50
N ASP A 352 6.06 17.84 -17.50
CA ASP A 352 7.17 18.55 -16.86
C ASP A 352 8.02 17.62 -15.98
N GLY A 353 9.33 17.87 -15.94
CA GLY A 353 10.25 17.20 -15.05
C GLY A 353 10.17 17.75 -13.62
N ALA A 354 10.81 17.04 -12.68
CA ALA A 354 10.87 17.49 -11.29
C ALA A 354 11.50 18.89 -11.10
N PRO A 355 12.55 19.30 -11.86
CA PRO A 355 13.06 20.68 -11.81
C PRO A 355 12.01 21.72 -12.20
N GLU A 356 11.30 21.52 -13.31
CA GLU A 356 10.31 22.45 -13.83
C GLU A 356 9.09 22.55 -12.90
N ILE A 357 8.65 21.42 -12.33
CA ILE A 357 7.59 21.38 -11.32
C ILE A 357 8.04 22.16 -10.07
N PHE A 358 9.27 21.95 -9.61
CA PHE A 358 9.82 22.66 -8.45
C PHE A 358 9.87 24.18 -8.69
N GLU A 359 10.35 24.63 -9.86
CA GLU A 359 10.41 26.04 -10.21
C GLU A 359 9.02 26.69 -10.22
N LYS A 360 8.01 26.00 -10.77
CA LYS A 360 6.62 26.46 -10.70
C LYS A 360 6.16 26.58 -9.25
N VAL A 361 6.40 25.57 -8.41
CA VAL A 361 6.03 25.63 -6.99
C VAL A 361 6.69 26.83 -6.31
N VAL A 362 8.00 27.02 -6.47
CA VAL A 362 8.74 28.16 -5.91
C VAL A 362 8.14 29.49 -6.36
N SER A 363 7.72 29.60 -7.62
CA SER A 363 7.08 30.81 -8.15
C SER A 363 5.74 31.13 -7.45
N LEU A 364 5.03 30.10 -6.99
CA LEU A 364 3.73 30.18 -6.32
C LEU A 364 3.84 30.30 -4.78
N SER A 365 4.97 29.89 -4.20
CA SER A 365 5.18 29.77 -2.74
C SER A 365 5.17 31.09 -1.94
N GLY A 366 5.22 32.25 -2.58
CA GLY A 366 5.35 33.52 -1.86
C GLY A 366 6.60 33.54 -0.95
N ARG A 367 6.48 34.09 0.28
CA ARG A 367 7.53 34.08 1.32
C ARG A 367 7.58 32.77 2.12
N SER A 368 6.42 32.23 2.48
CA SER A 368 6.29 30.95 3.18
C SER A 368 5.13 30.13 2.62
N SER A 369 5.33 28.83 2.42
CA SER A 369 4.32 27.95 1.86
C SER A 369 4.31 26.55 2.43
N LEU A 370 3.11 25.98 2.52
CA LEU A 370 2.87 24.56 2.66
C LEU A 370 2.59 23.99 1.27
N VAL A 371 3.39 23.02 0.85
CA VAL A 371 3.26 22.32 -0.42
C VAL A 371 3.03 20.85 -0.11
N MET A 372 2.00 20.24 -0.70
CA MET A 372 1.70 18.84 -0.44
C MET A 372 1.48 18.05 -1.73
N GLY A 373 2.26 16.99 -1.90
CA GLY A 373 2.03 15.98 -2.92
C GLY A 373 0.84 15.07 -2.58
N MET A 374 0.00 14.76 -3.55
CA MET A 374 -1.24 14.01 -3.37
C MET A 374 -1.52 13.07 -4.55
N ALA A 375 -2.43 12.12 -4.32
CA ALA A 375 -2.82 11.07 -5.27
C ALA A 375 -1.76 9.99 -5.41
N ASN A 376 -1.06 9.91 -6.55
CA ASN A 376 -0.20 8.77 -6.87
C ASN A 376 1.29 9.11 -6.68
N ILE A 377 2.06 8.22 -6.07
CA ILE A 377 3.52 8.40 -5.90
C ILE A 377 4.36 7.92 -7.08
N GLY A 378 3.83 7.04 -7.94
CA GLY A 378 4.59 6.52 -9.09
C GLY A 378 4.94 7.57 -10.15
N GLY A 379 6.04 7.36 -10.88
CA GLY A 379 6.49 8.28 -11.94
C GLY A 379 6.89 9.65 -11.38
N ALA A 380 6.31 10.72 -11.94
CA ALA A 380 6.63 12.10 -11.57
C ALA A 380 6.53 12.40 -10.06
N GLY A 381 5.60 11.75 -9.34
CA GLY A 381 5.46 11.92 -7.88
C GLY A 381 6.74 11.55 -7.12
N LEU A 382 7.37 10.43 -7.46
CA LEU A 382 8.60 9.97 -6.80
C LEU A 382 9.77 10.88 -7.15
N ASP A 383 9.84 11.36 -8.38
CA ASP A 383 10.88 12.29 -8.83
C ASP A 383 10.74 13.64 -8.10
N VAL A 384 9.52 14.15 -7.95
CA VAL A 384 9.22 15.35 -7.15
C VAL A 384 9.63 15.15 -5.70
N VAL A 385 9.21 14.06 -5.04
CA VAL A 385 9.60 13.77 -3.65
C VAL A 385 11.11 13.77 -3.48
N ARG A 386 11.84 13.05 -4.34
CA ARG A 386 13.31 13.01 -4.33
C ARG A 386 13.92 14.40 -4.55
N TYR A 387 13.35 15.19 -5.45
CA TYR A 387 13.88 16.50 -5.81
C TYR A 387 13.73 17.53 -4.68
N PHE A 388 12.57 17.56 -4.01
CA PHE A 388 12.35 18.38 -2.82
C PHE A 388 13.22 17.91 -1.66
N ARG A 389 13.26 16.60 -1.41
CA ARG A 389 14.08 16.03 -0.33
C ARG A 389 15.56 16.38 -0.45
N ASN A 390 16.13 16.26 -1.65
CA ASN A 390 17.55 16.57 -1.88
C ASN A 390 17.88 18.07 -1.70
N ARG A 391 16.87 18.93 -1.52
CA ARG A 391 17.00 20.38 -1.26
C ARG A 391 16.53 20.78 0.15
N GLY A 392 16.18 19.81 0.99
CA GLY A 392 15.86 20.05 2.39
C GLY A 392 17.08 20.56 3.18
N ILE A 393 16.84 21.48 4.12
CA ILE A 393 17.88 22.01 5.01
C ILE A 393 18.19 21.02 6.15
N VAL A 394 17.24 20.12 6.43
CA VAL A 394 17.32 19.11 7.50
C VAL A 394 17.08 17.74 6.89
N ASP A 395 17.66 16.70 7.48
CA ASP A 395 17.32 15.31 7.15
C ASP A 395 15.79 15.12 7.20
N GLU A 396 15.26 14.42 6.19
CA GLU A 396 13.84 14.14 6.03
C GLU A 396 13.29 13.51 7.32
N LYS A 397 12.26 14.14 7.89
CA LYS A 397 11.55 13.61 9.05
C LYS A 397 10.25 13.00 8.57
N ALA A 398 9.78 11.95 9.24
CA ALA A 398 8.39 11.61 9.00
C ALA A 398 7.47 12.70 9.52
N PHE A 399 6.30 12.76 8.88
CA PHE A 399 5.30 13.77 9.16
C PHE A 399 4.84 13.73 10.60
#